data_AF-A0A1Y3Z7G9-F1
#
_entry.id   AF-A0A1Y3Z7G9-F1
#
_cell.length_a   1.000
_cell.length_b   1.000
_cell.length_c   1.000
_cell.angle_alpha   90.00
_cell.angle_beta   90.00
_cell.angle_gamma   90.00
#
_symmetry.space_group_name_H-M   'P 1'
#
loop_
_entity.id
_entity.type
_entity.pdbx_description
1 polymer ?
#
loop_
_entity_poly.entity_id
_entity_poly.type
_entity_poly.pdbx_seq_one_letter_code
_entity_poly.pdbx_strand_id
1 'polypeptide(L)'
;MRNIMRDFRYIIGLGALLLSAVLSTSSCTDGNDWEADSAYARLFGTKTSSFTVTPAEDIAQAEVSWQGTPETKNYIIEISTALLTDEVEPGTSEGSIVFGNGDEQITKTAYTLKELSPNTEYYARIKSVNGDKESDWVYLEDGTFKTCKEEQVLVTPSTDNGDIEEKSIRISWQPCKVDRIRIYTEDASYDETIELSEADIAFGSCIISGLTQGTRYTVEIYNGETMRGSIEVMTGEGEMLPITIGNVQTNSATLDWNYVGNVRANAYTLVEGTEYSTANPISFDGNSGLMLNSLNDYTTYTFALLNGTAVMGYKTFTTKRAIPAGYAVIEIGSEDDFITEVTKSITRNTVFKLASNADFTLKKMKDDGRVDDIKIPSTSGINVIVWGEESDDSKAVLRLTSALGIKGSFHTIEFFNLEITTTVENADGRIFNIQDDSNTFTEMKIEACDILDGQVLFRVKHGEGKPSLGILTISNCIVGNFTKDGSLLNLTEDKSGTLTNINIKNSTIFNMAGNVIRSKIVPRTFNIEGCTFYEAPNSDGKAFTNDEKLGSALKVTNTLFGGKIAADSGFRDGNAVTAENVYSASDFTYGKNGWPASSTVMNIDKTSAELFPNAAAGDFTVAPKDYKKFGDPRWNN
;
A
#
# COMPACT_ATOMS: atom_id res chain seq x y z
N MET A 1 -74.27 21.01 -17.88
CA MET A 1 -73.66 19.88 -18.62
C MET A 1 -72.86 19.05 -17.63
N ARG A 2 -73.31 17.81 -17.42
CA ARG A 2 -72.63 16.61 -16.87
C ARG A 2 -71.95 16.72 -15.49
N ASN A 3 -72.20 15.87 -14.50
CA ASN A 3 -73.05 14.68 -14.28
C ASN A 3 -73.01 14.43 -12.75
N ILE A 4 -74.15 14.33 -12.04
CA ILE A 4 -74.89 13.07 -11.82
C ILE A 4 -73.96 12.03 -11.18
N MET A 5 -73.93 11.96 -9.84
CA MET A 5 -74.74 11.01 -9.07
C MET A 5 -74.82 9.64 -9.74
N ARG A 6 -74.16 8.66 -9.17
CA ARG A 6 -74.64 7.28 -9.26
C ARG A 6 -74.91 6.86 -7.81
N ASP A 7 -76.02 7.31 -7.26
CA ASP A 7 -77.24 6.50 -7.18
C ASP A 7 -76.92 5.08 -6.72
N PHE A 8 -77.21 4.85 -5.44
CA PHE A 8 -78.47 4.22 -5.03
C PHE A 8 -78.44 2.73 -5.32
N ARG A 9 -78.06 1.95 -4.29
CA ARG A 9 -78.70 0.70 -3.89
C ARG A 9 -78.37 0.46 -2.41
N TYR A 10 -79.25 0.17 -1.46
CA TYR A 10 -80.70 0.05 -1.30
C TYR A 10 -80.84 -0.16 0.24
N ILE A 11 -81.68 0.63 0.93
CA ILE A 11 -82.87 0.22 1.74
C ILE A 11 -82.55 -0.88 2.79
N ILE A 12 -82.77 -0.71 4.10
CA ILE A 12 -84.03 -0.81 4.89
C ILE A 12 -83.67 -0.28 6.32
N GLY A 13 -84.47 0.48 7.09
CA GLY A 13 -85.84 0.93 6.97
C GLY A 13 -86.15 1.96 8.06
N LEU A 14 -87.20 2.75 7.78
CA LEU A 14 -87.89 3.62 8.71
C LEU A 14 -88.36 2.85 9.95
N GLY A 15 -88.10 3.40 11.13
CA GLY A 15 -88.75 2.99 12.36
C GLY A 15 -88.28 3.83 13.55
N ALA A 16 -89.10 4.81 13.94
CA ALA A 16 -89.00 5.62 15.15
C ALA A 16 -87.93 6.74 15.16
N LEU A 17 -88.34 7.94 14.72
CA LEU A 17 -88.04 9.19 15.45
C LEU A 17 -88.96 10.30 14.93
N LEU A 18 -90.23 10.19 15.33
CA LEU A 18 -91.28 11.17 15.13
C LEU A 18 -91.95 11.37 16.49
N LEU A 19 -91.23 11.93 17.47
CA LEU A 19 -91.79 12.53 18.68
C LEU A 19 -90.70 13.28 19.45
N SER A 20 -90.91 14.60 19.64
CA SER A 20 -90.27 15.58 20.56
C SER A 20 -89.90 16.85 19.77
N ALA A 21 -90.84 17.78 19.58
CA ALA A 21 -91.13 18.88 20.51
C ALA A 21 -90.32 20.14 20.18
N VAL A 22 -90.99 21.07 19.50
CA VAL A 22 -90.67 22.49 19.53
C VAL A 22 -90.97 22.98 20.94
N LEU A 23 -89.93 23.32 21.70
CA LEU A 23 -90.00 24.20 22.86
C LEU A 23 -88.86 25.20 22.76
N SER A 24 -89.25 26.47 22.64
CA SER A 24 -88.46 27.66 22.92
C SER A 24 -87.74 27.56 24.27
N THR A 25 -86.43 27.85 24.29
CA THR A 25 -85.66 28.64 25.28
C THR A 25 -84.16 28.36 25.11
N SER A 26 -83.35 29.42 25.05
CA SER A 26 -81.94 29.46 25.49
C SER A 26 -81.24 28.11 25.68
N SER A 27 -80.50 27.64 24.67
CA SER A 27 -79.53 26.55 24.90
C SER A 27 -78.27 27.15 25.50
N CYS A 28 -78.16 26.97 26.81
CA CYS A 28 -76.94 26.92 27.61
C CYS A 28 -75.87 27.95 27.24
N THR A 29 -75.83 29.03 28.01
CA THR A 29 -74.61 29.27 28.78
C THR A 29 -74.32 28.01 29.60
N ASP A 30 -73.72 27.00 28.99
CA ASP A 30 -72.86 26.05 29.71
C ASP A 30 -71.51 26.77 29.76
N GLY A 31 -71.14 27.41 30.86
CA GLY A 31 -71.24 26.86 32.20
C GLY A 31 -69.92 26.21 32.61
N ASN A 32 -68.79 26.78 32.18
CA ASN A 32 -67.64 26.87 33.07
C ASN A 32 -67.56 28.32 33.61
N ASP A 33 -68.63 28.72 34.30
CA ASP A 33 -68.64 29.89 35.20
C ASP A 33 -68.40 29.41 36.66
N TRP A 34 -67.66 28.30 36.82
CA TRP A 34 -66.83 28.21 38.03
C TRP A 34 -65.72 29.22 37.80
N GLU A 35 -65.48 30.11 38.76
CA GLU A 35 -64.20 30.81 38.77
C GLU A 35 -63.14 29.72 38.69
N ALA A 36 -62.46 29.62 37.55
CA ALA A 36 -61.28 28.78 37.44
C ALA A 36 -60.31 29.38 38.43
N ASP A 37 -60.23 28.75 39.60
CA ASP A 37 -59.39 29.24 40.68
C ASP A 37 -57.98 29.35 40.11
N SER A 38 -57.55 30.60 39.92
CA SER A 38 -56.26 30.92 39.33
C SER A 38 -55.11 30.28 40.12
N ALA A 39 -55.34 29.88 41.39
CA ALA A 39 -54.39 29.11 42.18
C ALA A 39 -54.09 27.71 41.61
N TYR A 40 -54.96 27.15 40.75
CA TYR A 40 -54.77 25.83 40.13
C TYR A 40 -54.47 25.89 38.62
N ALA A 41 -54.31 27.09 38.05
CA ALA A 41 -54.00 27.27 36.63
C ALA A 41 -52.56 26.83 36.31
N ARG A 42 -52.41 25.69 35.60
CA ARG A 42 -51.11 25.10 35.23
C ARG A 42 -50.92 25.04 33.72
N LEU A 43 -49.66 24.94 33.28
CA LEU A 43 -49.31 24.76 31.88
C LEU A 43 -49.54 23.30 31.44
N PHE A 44 -49.84 23.07 30.16
CA PHE A 44 -49.85 21.71 29.62
C PHE A 44 -48.43 21.14 29.59
N GLY A 45 -48.23 19.98 30.22
CA GLY A 45 -46.96 19.28 30.23
C GLY A 45 -46.66 18.56 28.92
N THR A 46 -45.37 18.29 28.69
CA THR A 46 -44.89 17.45 27.60
C THR A 46 -45.61 16.10 27.61
N LYS A 47 -45.95 15.53 26.45
CA LYS A 47 -46.54 14.19 26.43
C LYS A 47 -45.46 13.16 26.80
N THR A 48 -45.74 12.30 27.79
CA THR A 48 -44.84 11.21 28.22
C THR A 48 -44.31 10.41 27.04
N SER A 49 -45.20 9.95 26.14
CA SER A 49 -44.83 9.16 24.96
C SER A 49 -44.02 9.90 23.90
N SER A 50 -43.81 11.21 24.06
CA SER A 50 -42.93 11.99 23.19
C SER A 50 -41.56 12.26 23.82
N PHE A 51 -41.44 12.16 25.14
CA PHE A 51 -40.19 12.45 25.84
C PHE A 51 -39.26 11.24 25.74
N THR A 52 -38.21 11.40 24.95
CA THR A 52 -37.26 10.34 24.63
C THR A 52 -35.86 10.77 25.00
N VAL A 53 -35.04 9.81 25.42
CA VAL A 53 -33.61 9.99 25.70
C VAL A 53 -32.83 8.96 24.90
N THR A 54 -31.85 9.42 24.12
CA THR A 54 -30.94 8.57 23.34
C THR A 54 -29.51 8.81 23.80
N PRO A 55 -28.91 7.89 24.58
CA PRO A 55 -27.51 8.01 25.00
C PRO A 55 -26.56 7.97 23.81
N ALA A 56 -25.48 8.75 23.87
CA ALA A 56 -24.39 8.64 22.90
C ALA A 56 -23.58 7.36 23.14
N GLU A 57 -23.02 6.79 22.06
CA GLU A 57 -22.28 5.52 22.12
C GLU A 57 -20.88 5.69 22.75
N ASP A 58 -20.20 6.81 22.47
CA ASP A 58 -18.77 7.00 22.80
C ASP A 58 -18.50 8.09 23.85
N ILE A 59 -19.48 8.94 24.16
CA ILE A 59 -19.36 10.04 25.13
C ILE A 59 -20.44 9.89 26.20
N ALA A 60 -20.14 10.27 27.44
CA ALA A 60 -21.13 10.36 28.51
C ALA A 60 -22.06 11.58 28.30
N GLN A 61 -22.89 11.49 27.25
CA GLN A 61 -23.91 12.47 26.87
C GLN A 61 -25.17 11.74 26.43
N ALA A 62 -26.29 12.46 26.38
CA ALA A 62 -27.53 11.93 25.81
C ALA A 62 -28.31 13.02 25.08
N GLU A 63 -28.87 12.68 23.92
CA GLU A 63 -29.82 13.55 23.24
C GLU A 63 -31.22 13.31 23.78
N VAL A 64 -31.90 14.39 24.14
CA VAL A 64 -33.29 14.35 24.60
C VAL A 64 -34.17 15.07 23.60
N SER A 65 -35.34 14.49 23.29
CA SER A 65 -36.28 15.09 22.34
C SER A 65 -37.74 14.89 22.79
N TRP A 66 -38.61 15.84 22.42
CA TRP A 66 -40.03 15.81 22.79
C TRP A 66 -40.94 16.55 21.81
N GLN A 67 -42.25 16.45 21.99
CA GLN A 67 -43.21 17.28 21.28
C GLN A 67 -43.48 18.57 22.06
N GLY A 68 -43.38 19.71 21.37
CA GLY A 68 -43.65 21.02 21.96
C GLY A 68 -45.09 21.16 22.46
N THR A 69 -45.24 21.94 23.53
CA THR A 69 -46.50 22.19 24.23
C THR A 69 -46.95 23.64 23.99
N PRO A 70 -48.25 23.89 23.74
CA PRO A 70 -48.74 25.25 23.50
C PRO A 70 -48.39 26.18 24.66
N GLU A 71 -48.04 27.43 24.33
CA GLU A 71 -47.70 28.50 25.27
C GLU A 71 -46.45 28.26 26.14
N THR A 72 -45.64 27.22 25.89
CA THR A 72 -44.37 27.00 26.59
C THR A 72 -43.27 27.90 26.04
N LYS A 73 -42.51 28.54 26.94
CA LYS A 73 -41.37 29.41 26.58
C LYS A 73 -40.02 28.81 26.94
N ASN A 74 -39.97 27.95 27.96
CA ASN A 74 -38.78 27.27 28.43
C ASN A 74 -39.11 25.86 28.90
N TYR A 75 -38.12 24.98 28.87
CA TYR A 75 -38.19 23.63 29.41
C TYR A 75 -37.13 23.45 30.50
N ILE A 76 -37.50 22.79 31.59
CA ILE A 76 -36.56 22.36 32.63
C ILE A 76 -36.45 20.85 32.54
N ILE A 77 -35.23 20.34 32.45
CA ILE A 77 -34.93 18.90 32.41
C ILE A 77 -34.08 18.58 33.63
N GLU A 78 -34.46 17.56 34.38
CA GLU A 78 -33.67 17.06 35.50
C GLU A 78 -33.37 15.58 35.27
N ILE A 79 -32.10 15.22 35.50
CA ILE A 79 -31.68 13.83 35.58
C ILE A 79 -31.06 13.55 36.95
N SER A 80 -31.11 12.30 37.42
CA SER A 80 -30.53 11.90 38.70
C SER A 80 -30.19 10.41 38.72
N THR A 81 -29.18 10.03 39.48
CA THR A 81 -28.87 8.61 39.73
C THR A 81 -29.80 7.98 40.78
N ALA A 82 -30.55 8.80 41.52
CA ALA A 82 -31.61 8.38 42.42
C ALA A 82 -32.99 8.57 41.78
N LEU A 83 -33.97 7.79 42.23
CA LEU A 83 -35.35 7.87 41.76
C LEU A 83 -35.91 9.28 41.99
N LEU A 84 -36.46 9.88 40.93
CA LEU A 84 -37.13 11.18 41.00
C LEU A 84 -38.63 11.00 41.25
N THR A 85 -39.19 11.75 42.19
CA THR A 85 -40.64 11.83 42.46
C THR A 85 -41.08 13.29 42.59
N ASP A 86 -42.38 13.56 42.53
CA ASP A 86 -42.91 14.93 42.66
C ASP A 86 -42.63 15.57 44.02
N GLU A 87 -42.33 14.77 45.04
CA GLU A 87 -41.97 15.24 46.38
C GLU A 87 -40.51 15.69 46.48
N VAL A 88 -39.66 15.30 45.52
CA VAL A 88 -38.24 15.65 45.52
C VAL A 88 -38.05 17.02 44.87
N GLU A 89 -37.50 17.95 45.64
CA GLU A 89 -37.12 19.28 45.18
C GLU A 89 -36.02 19.18 44.09
N PRO A 90 -36.15 19.90 42.96
CA PRO A 90 -35.19 19.81 41.85
C PRO A 90 -33.75 20.13 42.30
N GLY A 91 -32.80 19.31 41.86
CA GLY A 91 -31.38 19.50 42.18
C GLY A 91 -30.94 18.97 43.53
N THR A 92 -31.84 18.38 44.34
CA THR A 92 -31.51 17.89 45.68
C THR A 92 -31.23 16.38 45.76
N SER A 93 -31.67 15.60 44.76
CA SER A 93 -31.37 14.17 44.68
C SER A 93 -29.89 13.89 44.44
N GLU A 94 -29.44 12.70 44.85
CA GLU A 94 -28.10 12.21 44.54
C GLU A 94 -27.84 12.20 43.03
N GLY A 95 -26.70 12.73 42.61
CA GLY A 95 -26.34 12.85 41.20
C GLY A 95 -27.30 13.71 40.36
N SER A 96 -28.11 14.58 40.99
CA SER A 96 -29.05 15.44 40.26
C SER A 96 -28.35 16.51 39.43
N ILE A 97 -28.77 16.65 38.18
CA ILE A 97 -28.33 17.69 37.24
C ILE A 97 -29.58 18.31 36.62
N VAL A 98 -29.72 19.63 36.76
CA VAL A 98 -30.86 20.39 36.26
C VAL A 98 -30.41 21.29 35.10
N PHE A 99 -31.06 21.14 33.95
CA PHE A 99 -30.82 21.89 32.71
C PHE A 99 -31.98 22.83 32.42
N GLY A 100 -31.68 23.97 31.79
CA GLY A 100 -32.71 24.97 31.42
C GLY A 100 -33.30 25.73 32.60
N ASN A 101 -32.59 25.76 33.73
CA ASN A 101 -32.94 26.55 34.91
C ASN A 101 -31.94 27.71 35.10
N GLY A 102 -32.43 28.87 35.56
CA GLY A 102 -31.62 30.09 35.69
C GLY A 102 -31.28 30.75 34.36
N ASP A 103 -30.00 31.06 34.12
CA ASP A 103 -29.53 31.78 32.92
C ASP A 103 -29.59 30.94 31.64
N GLU A 104 -29.63 29.61 31.77
CA GLU A 104 -29.81 28.69 30.64
C GLU A 104 -31.30 28.56 30.29
N GLN A 105 -31.64 28.71 29.00
CA GLN A 105 -33.00 28.59 28.50
C GLN A 105 -33.07 27.52 27.40
N ILE A 106 -33.88 26.49 27.60
CA ILE A 106 -34.18 25.45 26.62
C ILE A 106 -35.48 25.83 25.90
N THR A 107 -35.35 26.38 24.70
CA THR A 107 -36.48 26.89 23.89
C THR A 107 -36.84 25.98 22.72
N LYS A 108 -35.99 24.99 22.43
CA LYS A 108 -36.18 24.00 21.37
C LYS A 108 -36.67 22.69 21.97
N THR A 109 -37.29 21.86 21.13
CA THR A 109 -37.83 20.55 21.52
C THR A 109 -36.81 19.40 21.42
N ALA A 110 -35.53 19.75 21.43
CA ALA A 110 -34.40 18.84 21.49
C ALA A 110 -33.25 19.52 22.24
N TYR A 111 -32.51 18.77 23.04
CA TYR A 111 -31.39 19.25 23.84
C TYR A 111 -30.35 18.14 24.05
N THR A 112 -29.09 18.49 24.24
CA THR A 112 -28.02 17.52 24.53
C THR A 112 -27.64 17.63 25.99
N LEU A 113 -27.92 16.58 26.76
CA LEU A 113 -27.46 16.45 28.14
C LEU A 113 -25.95 16.18 28.11
N LYS A 114 -25.16 17.11 28.63
CA LYS A 114 -23.69 17.05 28.65
C LYS A 114 -23.15 16.81 30.06
N GLU A 115 -21.87 16.44 30.13
CA GLU A 115 -21.14 16.22 31.38
C GLU A 115 -21.81 15.19 32.31
N LEU A 116 -22.27 14.08 31.72
CA LEU A 116 -22.77 12.93 32.47
C LEU A 116 -21.59 12.07 32.92
N SER A 117 -21.83 11.20 33.89
CA SER A 117 -20.87 10.17 34.28
C SER A 117 -20.97 8.96 33.33
N PRO A 118 -19.85 8.37 32.87
CA PRO A 118 -19.89 7.14 32.09
C PRO A 118 -20.40 5.95 32.91
N ASN A 119 -20.92 4.93 32.24
CA ASN A 119 -21.49 3.69 32.78
C ASN A 119 -22.53 3.93 33.89
N THR A 120 -23.23 5.05 33.83
CA THR A 120 -24.12 5.51 34.90
C THR A 120 -25.56 5.49 34.40
N GLU A 121 -26.44 4.97 35.25
CA GLU A 121 -27.87 4.92 35.00
C GLU A 121 -28.54 6.15 35.60
N TYR A 122 -29.39 6.81 34.82
CA TYR A 122 -30.06 8.05 35.19
C TYR A 122 -31.57 7.93 35.01
N TYR A 123 -32.31 8.41 35.98
CA TYR A 123 -33.71 8.82 35.83
C TYR A 123 -33.77 10.18 35.14
N ALA A 124 -34.80 10.44 34.36
CA ALA A 124 -35.01 11.73 33.71
C ALA A 124 -36.46 12.21 33.85
N ARG A 125 -36.63 13.52 34.09
CA ARG A 125 -37.93 14.20 34.04
C ARG A 125 -37.84 15.55 33.34
N ILE A 126 -38.92 15.98 32.70
CA ILE A 126 -39.05 17.27 32.01
C ILE A 126 -40.29 18.02 32.48
N LYS A 127 -40.21 19.35 32.55
CA LYS A 127 -41.31 20.27 32.88
C LYS A 127 -41.35 21.43 31.89
N SER A 128 -42.56 21.87 31.54
CA SER A 128 -42.80 23.03 30.66
C SER A 128 -43.04 24.30 31.49
N VAL A 129 -42.45 25.42 31.09
CA VAL A 129 -42.46 26.69 31.84
C VAL A 129 -42.84 27.89 30.96
N ASN A 130 -43.68 28.78 31.48
CA ASN A 130 -43.98 30.10 30.90
C ASN A 130 -44.21 31.15 32.00
N GLY A 131 -43.15 31.88 32.36
CA GLY A 131 -43.17 32.81 33.49
C GLY A 131 -43.41 32.05 34.79
N ASP A 132 -44.38 32.50 35.60
CA ASP A 132 -44.74 31.87 36.88
C ASP A 132 -45.61 30.60 36.72
N LYS A 133 -45.94 30.20 35.50
CA LYS A 133 -46.76 29.00 35.22
C LYS A 133 -45.90 27.83 34.79
N GLU A 134 -46.11 26.71 35.46
CA GLU A 134 -45.41 25.45 35.20
C GLU A 134 -46.39 24.30 34.95
N SER A 135 -45.95 23.26 34.23
CA SER A 135 -46.67 21.99 34.14
C SER A 135 -46.35 21.07 35.33
N ASP A 136 -46.98 19.90 35.41
CA ASP A 136 -46.46 18.80 36.22
C ASP A 136 -45.18 18.21 35.58
N TRP A 137 -44.42 17.44 36.36
CA TRP A 137 -43.26 16.70 35.84
C TRP A 137 -43.69 15.54 34.96
N VAL A 138 -42.92 15.32 33.89
CA VAL A 138 -43.12 14.23 32.94
C VAL A 138 -41.88 13.37 32.99
N TYR A 139 -42.05 12.10 33.34
CA TYR A 139 -40.97 11.14 33.52
C TYR A 139 -40.69 10.38 32.21
N LEU A 140 -39.46 9.91 32.06
CA LEU A 140 -39.09 9.01 30.97
C LEU A 140 -39.91 7.72 31.04
N GLU A 141 -40.54 7.34 29.93
CA GLU A 141 -41.44 6.17 29.87
C GLU A 141 -40.72 4.86 30.20
N ASP A 142 -39.47 4.72 29.75
CA ASP A 142 -38.61 3.56 29.99
C ASP A 142 -37.97 3.56 31.41
N GLY A 143 -38.28 4.55 32.23
CA GLY A 143 -37.79 4.69 33.61
C GLY A 143 -36.39 5.30 33.71
N THR A 144 -35.40 4.66 33.10
CA THR A 144 -34.00 5.08 33.13
C THR A 144 -33.34 5.03 31.76
N PHE A 145 -32.23 5.73 31.61
CA PHE A 145 -31.29 5.54 30.51
C PHE A 145 -29.88 5.35 31.07
N LYS A 146 -29.02 4.67 30.31
CA LYS A 146 -27.65 4.39 30.74
C LYS A 146 -26.65 4.98 29.74
N THR A 147 -25.63 5.67 30.26
CA THR A 147 -24.55 6.25 29.46
C THR A 147 -23.55 5.19 28.98
N CYS A 148 -22.69 5.56 28.02
CA CYS A 148 -21.66 4.68 27.45
C CYS A 148 -20.81 4.00 28.53
N LYS A 149 -20.38 2.76 28.29
CA LYS A 149 -19.63 1.98 29.28
C LYS A 149 -18.23 2.55 29.53
N GLU A 150 -17.58 2.98 28.46
CA GLU A 150 -16.26 3.61 28.45
C GLU A 150 -16.37 4.86 27.58
N GLU A 151 -15.68 5.92 28.00
CA GLU A 151 -15.73 7.21 27.31
C GLU A 151 -14.50 7.40 26.43
N GLN A 152 -14.70 7.91 25.23
CA GLN A 152 -13.64 8.28 24.29
C GLN A 152 -13.90 9.66 23.72
N VAL A 153 -13.35 10.70 24.36
CA VAL A 153 -13.44 12.08 23.86
C VAL A 153 -12.31 12.44 22.89
N LEU A 154 -11.21 11.67 22.85
CA LEU A 154 -10.07 11.97 21.99
C LEU A 154 -10.39 11.66 20.53
N VAL A 155 -9.98 12.57 19.65
CA VAL A 155 -10.01 12.37 18.20
C VAL A 155 -8.69 11.72 17.80
N THR A 156 -8.75 10.62 17.05
CA THR A 156 -7.56 9.91 16.57
C THR A 156 -6.71 10.84 15.67
N PRO A 157 -5.44 11.11 16.02
CA PRO A 157 -4.53 11.90 15.20
C PRO A 157 -4.30 11.27 13.82
N SER A 158 -4.17 12.09 12.78
CA SER A 158 -3.86 11.63 11.42
C SER A 158 -2.69 12.39 10.80
N THR A 159 -1.83 11.67 10.09
CA THR A 159 -0.75 12.26 9.29
C THR A 159 -1.31 13.16 8.17
N ASP A 160 -2.45 12.80 7.57
CA ASP A 160 -3.05 13.58 6.48
C ASP A 160 -3.53 14.97 6.94
N ASN A 161 -3.89 15.09 8.22
CA ASN A 161 -4.30 16.34 8.83
C ASN A 161 -3.12 17.15 9.41
N GLY A 162 -1.90 16.62 9.35
CA GLY A 162 -0.72 17.20 9.98
C GLY A 162 -0.73 17.11 11.51
N ASP A 163 -1.48 16.16 12.09
CA ASP A 163 -1.54 16.00 13.55
C ASP A 163 -0.35 15.20 14.10
N ILE A 164 0.34 14.45 13.24
CA ILE A 164 1.49 13.61 13.61
C ILE A 164 2.72 14.14 12.88
N GLU A 165 3.69 14.63 13.65
CA GLU A 165 5.02 15.01 13.15
C GLU A 165 6.10 14.13 13.79
N GLU A 166 7.35 14.31 13.35
CA GLU A 166 8.49 13.52 13.85
C GLU A 166 8.74 13.64 15.36
N LYS A 167 8.46 14.81 15.95
CA LYS A 167 8.75 15.11 17.36
C LYS A 167 7.59 15.81 18.06
N SER A 168 6.43 15.86 17.43
CA SER A 168 5.25 16.50 17.98
C SER A 168 3.99 15.74 17.58
N ILE A 169 2.99 15.78 18.45
CA ILE A 169 1.66 15.27 18.15
C ILE A 169 0.65 16.33 18.59
N ARG A 170 -0.27 16.66 17.69
CA ARG A 170 -1.45 17.45 17.99
C ARG A 170 -2.55 16.53 18.50
N ILE A 171 -2.92 16.70 19.76
CA ILE A 171 -4.03 15.99 20.40
C ILE A 171 -5.26 16.87 20.36
N SER A 172 -6.38 16.33 19.87
CA SER A 172 -7.66 17.02 19.80
C SER A 172 -8.75 16.20 20.48
N TRP A 173 -9.79 16.86 20.99
CA TRP A 173 -10.91 16.20 21.67
C TRP A 173 -12.24 16.85 21.32
N GLN A 174 -13.32 16.10 21.52
CA GLN A 174 -14.68 16.59 21.35
C GLN A 174 -15.06 17.61 22.43
N PRO A 175 -16.00 18.54 22.19
CA PRO A 175 -16.37 19.57 23.17
C PRO A 175 -16.91 18.99 24.48
N CYS A 176 -16.08 19.00 25.53
CA CYS A 176 -16.39 18.56 26.90
C CYS A 176 -15.45 19.24 27.91
N LYS A 177 -15.72 19.08 29.21
CA LYS A 177 -14.80 19.51 30.27
C LYS A 177 -13.61 18.57 30.39
N VAL A 178 -12.42 19.14 30.30
CA VAL A 178 -11.12 18.49 30.47
C VAL A 178 -10.17 19.44 31.18
N ASP A 179 -9.19 18.91 31.91
CA ASP A 179 -8.19 19.70 32.65
C ASP A 179 -6.75 19.31 32.35
N ARG A 180 -6.45 18.05 32.08
CA ARG A 180 -5.09 17.58 31.79
C ARG A 180 -5.02 16.42 30.80
N ILE A 181 -3.86 16.27 30.19
CA ILE A 181 -3.46 15.12 29.37
C ILE A 181 -2.25 14.44 30.04
N ARG A 182 -2.23 13.11 30.05
CA ARG A 182 -1.04 12.32 30.38
C ARG A 182 -0.58 11.59 29.13
N ILE A 183 0.72 11.62 28.85
CA ILE A 183 1.33 10.94 27.71
C ILE A 183 2.53 10.13 28.20
N TYR A 184 2.59 8.85 27.83
CA TYR A 184 3.64 7.96 28.30
C TYR A 184 3.95 6.82 27.32
N THR A 185 5.07 6.15 27.53
CA THR A 185 5.46 4.92 26.82
C THR A 185 5.27 3.69 27.71
N GLU A 186 4.94 2.53 27.12
CA GLU A 186 4.70 1.28 27.86
C GLU A 186 5.92 0.82 28.69
N ASP A 187 7.13 1.12 28.21
CA ASP A 187 8.39 0.83 28.90
C ASP A 187 8.75 1.83 30.01
N ALA A 188 7.88 2.81 30.27
CA ALA A 188 8.06 3.89 31.25
C ALA A 188 9.34 4.75 31.05
N SER A 189 9.91 4.75 29.85
CA SER A 189 11.04 5.62 29.50
C SER A 189 10.64 7.10 29.35
N TYR A 190 9.36 7.36 29.11
CA TYR A 190 8.75 8.69 29.05
C TYR A 190 7.37 8.66 29.72
N ASP A 191 7.08 9.64 30.58
CA ASP A 191 5.79 9.84 31.25
C ASP A 191 5.68 11.32 31.63
N GLU A 192 4.75 12.04 31.01
CA GLU A 192 4.54 13.46 31.21
C GLU A 192 3.05 13.74 31.42
N THR A 193 2.74 14.68 32.32
CA THR A 193 1.39 15.19 32.55
C THR A 193 1.36 16.68 32.21
N ILE A 194 0.45 17.05 31.32
CA ILE A 194 0.30 18.37 30.74
C ILE A 194 -1.04 18.94 31.21
N GLU A 195 -0.97 20.00 32.02
CA GLU A 195 -2.15 20.77 32.40
C GLU A 195 -2.60 21.63 31.21
N LEU A 196 -3.89 21.56 30.85
CA LEU A 196 -4.46 22.26 29.71
C LEU A 196 -4.69 23.74 30.05
N SER A 197 -4.21 24.63 29.18
CA SER A 197 -4.47 26.06 29.33
C SER A 197 -5.89 26.44 28.92
N GLU A 198 -6.36 27.62 29.33
CA GLU A 198 -7.64 28.16 28.84
C GLU A 198 -7.71 28.25 27.32
N ALA A 199 -6.58 28.49 26.66
CA ALA A 199 -6.48 28.50 25.20
C ALA A 199 -6.65 27.10 24.61
N ASP A 200 -6.00 26.08 25.16
CA ASP A 200 -6.13 24.69 24.69
C ASP A 200 -7.58 24.21 24.81
N ILE A 201 -8.22 24.51 25.94
CA ILE A 201 -9.64 24.19 26.17
C ILE A 201 -10.55 24.92 25.17
N ALA A 202 -10.27 26.20 24.88
CA ALA A 202 -11.04 26.98 23.91
C ALA A 202 -10.86 26.47 22.46
N PHE A 203 -9.66 25.98 22.11
CA PHE A 203 -9.39 25.40 20.78
C PHE A 203 -9.85 23.95 20.65
N GLY A 204 -10.00 23.22 21.76
CA GLY A 204 -10.29 21.77 21.76
C GLY A 204 -9.10 20.93 21.29
N SER A 205 -7.88 21.47 21.37
CA SER A 205 -6.65 20.77 20.98
C SER A 205 -5.41 21.34 21.66
N CYS A 206 -4.40 20.51 21.87
CA CYS A 206 -3.08 20.88 22.38
C CYS A 206 -1.97 20.21 21.55
N ILE A 207 -0.83 20.87 21.38
CA ILE A 207 0.34 20.30 20.70
C ILE A 207 1.37 19.87 21.74
N ILE A 208 1.68 18.57 21.76
CA ILE A 208 2.72 18.00 22.60
C ILE A 208 3.99 17.92 21.76
N SER A 209 5.06 18.61 22.19
CA SER A 209 6.33 18.70 21.46
C SER A 209 7.47 18.05 22.25
N GLY A 210 8.59 17.77 21.57
CA GLY A 210 9.78 17.19 22.21
C GLY A 210 9.70 15.66 22.37
N LEU A 211 8.80 15.02 21.64
CA LEU A 211 8.64 13.57 21.62
C LEU A 211 9.77 12.91 20.81
N THR A 212 10.04 11.64 21.11
CA THR A 212 10.97 10.80 20.37
C THR A 212 10.30 10.33 19.07
N GLN A 213 11.00 10.43 17.94
CA GLN A 213 10.50 10.01 16.63
C GLN A 213 10.26 8.49 16.54
N GLY A 214 9.33 8.06 15.68
CA GLY A 214 8.99 6.65 15.47
C GLY A 214 8.62 5.88 16.75
N THR A 215 8.14 6.58 17.78
CA THR A 215 7.88 6.01 19.12
C THR A 215 6.38 5.95 19.36
N ARG A 216 5.92 4.81 19.91
CA ARG A 216 4.51 4.64 20.31
C ARG A 216 4.29 5.24 21.70
N TYR A 217 3.30 6.12 21.78
CA TYR A 217 2.84 6.76 23.01
C TYR A 217 1.39 6.38 23.27
N THR A 218 1.05 6.22 24.55
CA THR A 218 -0.33 6.19 25.04
C THR A 218 -0.67 7.57 25.57
N VAL A 219 -1.81 8.12 25.15
CA VAL A 219 -2.30 9.43 25.54
C VAL A 219 -3.64 9.26 26.24
N GLU A 220 -3.75 9.75 27.47
CA GLU A 220 -4.95 9.73 28.29
C GLU A 220 -5.38 11.17 28.59
N ILE A 221 -6.69 11.45 28.54
CA ILE A 221 -7.23 12.78 28.85
C ILE A 221 -8.19 12.70 30.05
N TYR A 222 -8.15 13.70 30.92
CA TYR A 222 -8.83 13.70 32.21
C TYR A 222 -9.68 14.95 32.45
N ASN A 223 -10.61 14.81 33.39
CA ASN A 223 -11.28 15.89 34.10
C ASN A 223 -11.37 15.51 35.59
N GLY A 224 -10.57 16.15 36.44
CA GLY A 224 -10.42 15.79 37.85
C GLY A 224 -9.82 14.39 38.02
N GLU A 225 -10.59 13.48 38.61
CA GLU A 225 -10.21 12.07 38.79
C GLU A 225 -10.75 11.15 37.67
N THR A 226 -11.57 11.68 36.76
CA THR A 226 -12.25 10.88 35.73
C THR A 226 -11.43 10.88 34.44
N MET A 227 -11.05 9.69 33.96
CA MET A 227 -10.49 9.51 32.62
C MET A 227 -11.60 9.62 31.58
N ARG A 228 -11.41 10.47 30.56
CA ARG A 228 -12.41 10.80 29.53
C ARG A 228 -12.09 10.16 28.17
N GLY A 229 -10.88 9.61 28.00
CA GLY A 229 -10.46 8.96 26.76
C GLY A 229 -9.01 8.49 26.83
N SER A 230 -8.67 7.49 26.01
CA SER A 230 -7.31 6.95 25.87
C SER A 230 -7.05 6.49 24.44
N ILE A 231 -5.92 6.88 23.85
CA ILE A 231 -5.51 6.46 22.51
C ILE A 231 -4.04 6.05 22.48
N GLU A 232 -3.69 5.20 21.51
CA GLU A 232 -2.30 4.96 21.14
C GLU A 232 -1.98 5.70 19.84
N VAL A 233 -0.83 6.36 19.80
CA VAL A 233 -0.36 7.11 18.63
C VAL A 233 1.14 6.92 18.48
N MET A 234 1.62 6.90 17.24
CA MET A 234 3.05 6.82 16.92
C MET A 234 3.49 8.15 16.32
N THR A 235 4.59 8.72 16.83
CA THR A 235 5.23 9.89 16.19
C THR A 235 5.73 9.54 14.80
N GLY A 236 5.83 10.53 13.92
CA GLY A 236 6.37 10.35 12.59
C GLY A 236 7.80 9.78 12.64
N GLU A 237 8.17 8.99 11.63
CA GLU A 237 9.56 8.60 11.41
C GLU A 237 10.35 9.86 11.02
N GLY A 238 11.28 10.30 11.87
CA GLY A 238 12.19 11.40 11.54
C GLY A 238 13.30 10.95 10.59
N GLU A 239 14.30 11.81 10.36
CA GLU A 239 15.45 11.45 9.51
C GLU A 239 16.13 10.16 10.02
N MET A 240 16.15 9.15 9.16
CA MET A 240 16.78 7.86 9.45
C MET A 240 18.30 8.01 9.50
N LEU A 241 18.93 7.36 10.47
CA LEU A 241 20.38 7.26 10.53
C LEU A 241 20.88 6.56 9.25
N PRO A 242 21.85 7.17 8.55
CA PRO A 242 22.42 6.54 7.38
C PRO A 242 23.21 5.30 7.80
N ILE A 243 22.75 4.15 7.34
CA ILE A 243 23.43 2.87 7.51
C ILE A 243 24.24 2.59 6.25
N THR A 244 25.50 2.22 6.43
CA THR A 244 26.38 1.73 5.37
C THR A 244 26.45 0.22 5.49
N ILE A 245 26.25 -0.47 4.36
CA ILE A 245 26.51 -1.90 4.25
C ILE A 245 27.85 -2.05 3.54
N GLY A 246 28.72 -2.88 4.09
CA GLY A 246 30.04 -3.15 3.52
C GLY A 246 30.38 -4.64 3.57
N ASN A 247 31.45 -4.99 2.86
CA ASN A 247 32.06 -6.32 2.87
C ASN A 247 31.02 -7.46 2.79
N VAL A 248 30.07 -7.35 1.86
CA VAL A 248 29.03 -8.37 1.68
C VAL A 248 29.67 -9.62 1.12
N GLN A 249 29.45 -10.75 1.79
CA GLN A 249 29.93 -12.07 1.44
C GLN A 249 28.74 -13.02 1.27
N THR A 250 29.02 -14.30 1.01
CA THR A 250 27.98 -15.32 0.84
C THR A 250 27.21 -15.63 2.12
N ASN A 251 27.79 -15.35 3.29
CA ASN A 251 27.21 -15.70 4.59
C ASN A 251 27.40 -14.63 5.68
N SER A 252 27.87 -13.45 5.30
CA SER A 252 28.18 -12.37 6.23
C SER A 252 28.14 -11.02 5.53
N ALA A 253 27.99 -9.97 6.33
CA ALA A 253 28.08 -8.57 5.90
C ALA A 253 28.50 -7.71 7.10
N THR A 254 29.12 -6.56 6.83
CA THR A 254 29.38 -5.54 7.85
C THR A 254 28.39 -4.38 7.72
N LEU A 255 27.98 -3.83 8.85
CA LEU A 255 27.14 -2.66 8.93
C LEU A 255 27.83 -1.61 9.77
N ASP A 256 27.77 -0.37 9.31
CA ASP A 256 28.35 0.78 9.96
C ASP A 256 27.36 1.95 9.93
N TRP A 257 27.29 2.71 11.02
CA TRP A 257 26.45 3.90 11.11
C TRP A 257 27.10 4.93 12.02
N ASN A 258 26.79 6.21 11.79
CA ASN A 258 27.29 7.30 12.61
C ASN A 258 26.16 7.92 13.42
N TYR A 259 26.30 7.94 14.75
CA TYR A 259 25.34 8.61 15.61
C TYR A 259 25.42 10.13 15.45
N VAL A 260 24.26 10.77 15.39
CA VAL A 260 24.12 12.23 15.49
C VAL A 260 23.56 12.54 16.88
N GLY A 261 24.27 13.37 17.66
CA GLY A 261 23.87 13.71 19.03
C GLY A 261 24.08 12.58 20.05
N ASN A 262 23.25 12.54 21.09
CA ASN A 262 23.40 11.64 22.25
C ASN A 262 22.54 10.37 22.21
N VAL A 263 21.65 10.23 21.22
CA VAL A 263 20.80 9.03 21.10
C VAL A 263 21.65 7.85 20.63
N ARG A 264 21.48 6.68 21.24
CA ARG A 264 22.22 5.46 20.91
C ARG A 264 21.22 4.33 20.66
N ALA A 265 21.49 3.54 19.65
CA ALA A 265 20.76 2.30 19.43
C ALA A 265 21.19 1.26 20.46
N ASN A 266 20.27 0.40 20.85
CA ASN A 266 20.49 -0.66 21.85
C ASN A 266 20.09 -2.05 21.32
N ALA A 267 19.41 -2.11 20.18
CA ALA A 267 19.02 -3.36 19.56
C ALA A 267 18.96 -3.25 18.03
N TYR A 268 18.93 -4.39 17.37
CA TYR A 268 18.69 -4.47 15.93
C TYR A 268 17.80 -5.66 15.59
N THR A 269 17.19 -5.62 14.42
CA THR A 269 16.55 -6.79 13.80
C THR A 269 17.17 -7.06 12.45
N LEU A 270 17.18 -8.32 12.06
CA LEU A 270 17.56 -8.75 10.73
C LEU A 270 16.51 -9.74 10.24
N VAL A 271 15.79 -9.39 9.18
CA VAL A 271 14.75 -10.23 8.60
C VAL A 271 15.01 -10.47 7.12
N GLU A 272 14.64 -11.65 6.62
CA GLU A 272 14.68 -11.95 5.19
C GLU A 272 13.57 -11.18 4.47
N GLY A 273 13.90 -10.60 3.31
CA GLY A 273 13.01 -9.77 2.51
C GLY A 273 13.37 -8.28 2.53
N THR A 274 12.52 -7.48 1.91
CA THR A 274 12.70 -6.03 1.70
C THR A 274 12.05 -5.17 2.78
N GLU A 275 11.20 -5.76 3.61
CA GLU A 275 10.51 -5.07 4.70
C GLU A 275 11.30 -5.20 5.99
N TYR A 276 11.36 -4.13 6.76
CA TYR A 276 11.94 -4.18 8.11
C TYR A 276 10.93 -4.75 9.11
N SER A 277 11.42 -5.15 10.28
CA SER A 277 10.59 -5.59 11.40
C SER A 277 11.09 -4.95 12.68
N THR A 278 10.23 -4.84 13.69
CA THR A 278 10.62 -4.47 15.07
C THR A 278 10.44 -5.65 16.04
N ALA A 279 10.02 -6.81 15.53
CA ALA A 279 9.77 -7.99 16.33
C ALA A 279 11.07 -8.74 16.68
N ASN A 280 11.13 -9.25 17.91
CA ASN A 280 12.24 -10.06 18.44
C ASN A 280 13.63 -9.42 18.24
N PRO A 281 13.84 -8.19 18.75
CA PRO A 281 15.09 -7.47 18.54
C PRO A 281 16.25 -8.13 19.29
N ILE A 282 17.44 -8.09 18.69
CA ILE A 282 18.69 -8.59 19.24
C ILE A 282 19.43 -7.42 19.89
N SER A 283 19.67 -7.50 21.19
CA SER A 283 20.41 -6.47 21.93
C SER A 283 21.90 -6.47 21.57
N PHE A 284 22.52 -5.29 21.59
CA PHE A 284 23.96 -5.11 21.43
C PHE A 284 24.44 -3.89 22.24
N ASP A 285 25.75 -3.79 22.48
CA ASP A 285 26.33 -2.80 23.40
C ASP A 285 26.40 -1.36 22.85
N GLY A 286 25.60 -1.02 21.84
CA GLY A 286 25.50 0.34 21.29
C GLY A 286 26.65 0.82 20.41
N ASN A 287 27.59 -0.07 20.03
CA ASN A 287 28.69 0.25 19.11
C ASN A 287 28.22 0.77 17.74
N SER A 288 29.02 1.60 17.07
CA SER A 288 28.73 2.16 15.75
C SER A 288 29.04 1.20 14.59
N GLY A 289 28.64 -0.07 14.73
CA GLY A 289 28.81 -1.09 13.69
C GLY A 289 28.61 -2.52 14.19
N LEU A 290 28.32 -3.43 13.25
CA LEU A 290 28.05 -4.85 13.48
C LEU A 290 28.63 -5.71 12.35
N MET A 291 29.04 -6.94 12.71
CA MET A 291 29.33 -8.00 11.75
C MET A 291 28.24 -9.06 11.85
N LEU A 292 27.46 -9.20 10.77
CA LEU A 292 26.48 -10.27 10.65
C LEU A 292 27.17 -11.51 10.09
N ASN A 293 26.82 -12.66 10.65
CA ASN A 293 27.37 -13.96 10.30
C ASN A 293 26.26 -14.99 10.15
N SER A 294 26.57 -16.15 9.54
CA SER A 294 25.63 -17.26 9.37
C SER A 294 24.38 -16.88 8.56
N LEU A 295 24.54 -15.94 7.62
CA LEU A 295 23.49 -15.57 6.68
C LEU A 295 23.36 -16.64 5.58
N ASN A 296 22.18 -16.75 5.00
CA ASN A 296 21.94 -17.56 3.81
C ASN A 296 22.54 -16.86 2.58
N ASP A 297 23.02 -17.64 1.61
CA ASP A 297 23.59 -17.10 0.38
C ASP A 297 22.51 -16.66 -0.61
N TYR A 298 22.81 -15.61 -1.37
CA TYR A 298 21.88 -15.01 -2.33
C TYR A 298 20.50 -14.66 -1.75
N THR A 299 20.48 -14.21 -0.50
CA THR A 299 19.27 -13.86 0.25
C THR A 299 19.26 -12.37 0.55
N THR A 300 18.15 -11.72 0.23
CA THR A 300 17.90 -10.32 0.60
C THR A 300 17.51 -10.24 2.08
N TYR A 301 18.19 -9.39 2.82
CA TYR A 301 17.91 -9.08 4.21
C TYR A 301 17.62 -7.60 4.38
N THR A 302 16.71 -7.28 5.30
CA THR A 302 16.50 -5.91 5.79
C THR A 302 16.93 -5.82 7.25
N PHE A 303 17.93 -4.99 7.49
CA PHE A 303 18.46 -4.67 8.81
C PHE A 303 17.77 -3.41 9.33
N ALA A 304 17.26 -3.44 10.56
CA ALA A 304 16.73 -2.27 11.23
C ALA A 304 17.48 -2.03 12.55
N LEU A 305 17.92 -0.79 12.74
CA LEU A 305 18.58 -0.32 13.94
C LEU A 305 17.55 0.31 14.88
N LEU A 306 17.54 -0.09 16.14
CA LEU A 306 16.49 0.24 17.09
C LEU A 306 17.04 0.89 18.37
N ASN A 307 16.24 1.80 18.93
CA ASN A 307 16.37 2.26 20.31
C ASN A 307 15.05 2.00 21.05
N GLY A 308 14.97 0.91 21.80
CA GLY A 308 13.70 0.44 22.34
C GLY A 308 12.76 0.00 21.20
N THR A 309 11.58 0.64 21.10
CA THR A 309 10.62 0.40 20.01
C THR A 309 10.83 1.31 18.80
N ALA A 310 11.67 2.35 18.92
CA ALA A 310 11.89 3.34 17.88
C ALA A 310 12.85 2.82 16.80
N VAL A 311 12.46 2.97 15.53
CA VAL A 311 13.32 2.68 14.37
C VAL A 311 14.24 3.87 14.12
N MET A 312 15.53 3.66 14.36
CA MET A 312 16.57 4.68 14.19
C MET A 312 17.07 4.76 12.74
N GLY A 313 16.95 3.67 11.98
CA GLY A 313 17.27 3.58 10.56
C GLY A 313 17.21 2.13 10.10
N TYR A 314 17.02 1.90 8.80
CA TYR A 314 17.08 0.55 8.24
C TYR A 314 17.76 0.56 6.88
N LYS A 315 18.22 -0.61 6.44
CA LYS A 315 18.79 -0.80 5.12
C LYS A 315 18.67 -2.24 4.65
N THR A 316 18.42 -2.40 3.37
CA THR A 316 18.33 -3.69 2.70
C THR A 316 19.65 -4.01 1.98
N PHE A 317 20.07 -5.27 2.02
CA PHE A 317 21.20 -5.79 1.25
C PHE A 317 20.96 -7.24 0.84
N THR A 318 21.67 -7.74 -0.17
CA THR A 318 21.59 -9.14 -0.60
C THR A 318 22.97 -9.77 -0.49
N THR A 319 23.07 -10.92 0.18
CA THR A 319 24.32 -11.68 0.29
C THR A 319 24.78 -12.18 -1.08
N LYS A 320 26.09 -12.39 -1.25
CA LYS A 320 26.64 -12.97 -2.49
C LYS A 320 26.14 -14.41 -2.67
N ARG A 321 26.13 -14.92 -3.89
CA ARG A 321 25.73 -16.29 -4.18
C ARG A 321 26.91 -17.25 -4.03
N ALA A 322 26.71 -18.39 -3.39
CA ALA A 322 27.74 -19.43 -3.37
C ALA A 322 27.72 -20.23 -4.68
N ILE A 323 28.91 -20.66 -5.13
CA ILE A 323 29.00 -21.63 -6.23
C ILE A 323 28.32 -22.94 -5.77
N PRO A 324 27.39 -23.51 -6.54
CA PRO A 324 26.68 -24.71 -6.14
C PRO A 324 27.61 -25.88 -5.84
N ALA A 325 27.36 -26.57 -4.72
CA ALA A 325 28.16 -27.71 -4.30
C ALA A 325 28.16 -28.84 -5.35
N GLY A 326 29.32 -29.47 -5.55
CA GLY A 326 29.48 -30.60 -6.48
C GLY A 326 29.71 -30.24 -7.94
N TYR A 327 29.79 -28.95 -8.29
CA TYR A 327 30.17 -28.52 -9.64
C TYR A 327 31.70 -28.54 -9.81
N ALA A 328 32.15 -28.91 -11.00
CA ALA A 328 33.54 -28.70 -11.38
C ALA A 328 33.75 -27.23 -11.74
N VAL A 329 34.64 -26.54 -11.02
CA VAL A 329 34.97 -25.14 -11.28
C VAL A 329 36.18 -25.06 -12.21
N ILE A 330 36.04 -24.33 -13.31
CA ILE A 330 37.08 -24.03 -14.29
C ILE A 330 37.31 -22.52 -14.23
N GLU A 331 38.48 -22.12 -13.76
CA GLU A 331 38.91 -20.72 -13.74
C GLU A 331 39.29 -20.27 -15.16
N ILE A 332 38.73 -19.14 -15.60
CA ILE A 332 39.00 -18.54 -16.90
C ILE A 332 39.90 -17.32 -16.71
N GLY A 333 41.14 -17.41 -17.18
CA GLY A 333 42.13 -16.34 -17.05
C GLY A 333 42.26 -15.43 -18.27
N SER A 334 41.74 -15.84 -19.43
CA SER A 334 41.92 -15.12 -20.71
C SER A 334 40.81 -15.41 -21.73
N GLU A 335 40.78 -14.63 -22.81
CA GLU A 335 39.89 -14.83 -23.97
C GLU A 335 40.07 -16.21 -24.62
N ASP A 336 41.33 -16.65 -24.79
CA ASP A 336 41.67 -17.94 -25.36
C ASP A 336 41.26 -19.09 -24.43
N ASP A 337 41.45 -18.93 -23.12
CA ASP A 337 40.97 -19.89 -22.11
C ASP A 337 39.46 -20.01 -22.18
N PHE A 338 38.73 -18.89 -22.26
CA PHE A 338 37.28 -18.91 -22.38
C PHE A 338 36.86 -19.74 -23.58
N ILE A 339 37.34 -19.38 -24.78
CA ILE A 339 36.96 -20.06 -26.03
C ILE A 339 37.33 -21.54 -25.96
N THR A 340 38.52 -21.86 -25.46
CA THR A 340 39.02 -23.24 -25.39
C THR A 340 38.24 -24.09 -24.39
N GLU A 341 38.01 -23.60 -23.17
CA GLU A 341 37.35 -24.37 -22.12
C GLU A 341 35.85 -24.52 -22.37
N VAL A 342 35.14 -23.46 -22.79
CA VAL A 342 33.68 -23.51 -22.99
C VAL A 342 33.27 -24.32 -24.22
N THR A 343 34.19 -24.56 -25.16
CA THR A 343 33.92 -25.34 -26.37
C THR A 343 34.39 -26.80 -26.29
N LYS A 344 35.02 -27.21 -25.18
CA LYS A 344 35.33 -28.62 -24.90
C LYS A 344 34.07 -29.42 -24.62
N SER A 345 34.13 -30.74 -24.85
CA SER A 345 33.04 -31.65 -24.50
C SER A 345 32.81 -31.69 -22.98
N ILE A 346 31.77 -31.01 -22.52
CA ILE A 346 31.36 -30.99 -21.11
C ILE A 346 30.55 -32.26 -20.83
N THR A 347 30.89 -32.96 -19.74
CA THR A 347 30.33 -34.29 -19.39
C THR A 347 29.82 -34.38 -17.95
N ARG A 348 29.96 -33.31 -17.17
CA ARG A 348 29.54 -33.21 -15.76
C ARG A 348 29.07 -31.77 -15.49
N ASN A 349 28.44 -31.54 -14.34
CA ASN A 349 28.07 -30.18 -13.95
C ASN A 349 29.31 -29.29 -13.81
N THR A 350 29.28 -28.10 -14.43
CA THR A 350 30.48 -27.25 -14.57
C THR A 350 30.15 -25.78 -14.38
N VAL A 351 31.04 -25.07 -13.68
CA VAL A 351 31.07 -23.60 -13.60
C VAL A 351 32.33 -23.10 -14.29
N PHE A 352 32.16 -22.22 -15.28
CA PHE A 352 33.24 -21.42 -15.83
C PHE A 352 33.28 -20.11 -15.06
N LYS A 353 34.27 -19.96 -14.16
CA LYS A 353 34.40 -18.80 -13.27
C LYS A 353 35.31 -17.77 -13.91
N LEU A 354 34.83 -16.53 -14.00
CA LEU A 354 35.56 -15.37 -14.46
C LEU A 354 35.78 -14.43 -13.26
N ALA A 355 36.97 -13.86 -13.14
CA ALA A 355 37.24 -12.82 -12.15
C ALA A 355 36.39 -11.57 -12.43
N SER A 356 35.99 -10.84 -11.38
CA SER A 356 35.06 -9.70 -11.50
C SER A 356 35.58 -8.57 -12.38
N ASN A 357 36.89 -8.47 -12.56
CA ASN A 357 37.57 -7.47 -13.39
C ASN A 357 38.04 -8.01 -14.76
N ALA A 358 37.61 -9.20 -15.15
CA ALA A 358 37.92 -9.74 -16.47
C ALA A 358 37.25 -8.87 -17.56
N ASP A 359 37.97 -8.56 -18.65
CA ASP A 359 37.43 -7.90 -19.84
C ASP A 359 37.92 -8.66 -21.07
N PHE A 360 37.02 -9.42 -21.70
CA PHE A 360 37.33 -10.35 -22.77
C PHE A 360 36.60 -10.00 -24.06
N THR A 361 37.35 -9.78 -25.14
CA THR A 361 36.82 -9.70 -26.50
C THR A 361 36.80 -11.08 -27.15
N LEU A 362 35.60 -11.68 -27.21
CA LEU A 362 35.41 -13.04 -27.65
C LEU A 362 35.25 -13.11 -29.17
N LYS A 363 36.25 -13.72 -29.83
CA LYS A 363 36.28 -13.91 -31.29
C LYS A 363 36.73 -15.34 -31.64
N LYS A 364 35.75 -16.21 -31.90
CA LYS A 364 36.01 -17.55 -32.42
C LYS A 364 36.04 -17.51 -33.95
N MET A 365 37.10 -18.02 -34.55
CA MET A 365 37.23 -18.10 -36.01
C MET A 365 36.86 -19.50 -36.51
N LYS A 366 36.25 -19.57 -37.70
CA LYS A 366 36.12 -20.81 -38.49
C LYS A 366 37.38 -21.05 -39.30
N ASP A 367 37.56 -22.30 -39.73
CA ASP A 367 38.61 -22.68 -40.69
C ASP A 367 38.53 -21.89 -42.01
N ASP A 368 37.34 -21.41 -42.38
CA ASP A 368 37.11 -20.60 -43.59
C ASP A 368 37.34 -19.09 -43.40
N GLY A 369 37.85 -18.66 -42.24
CA GLY A 369 38.21 -17.28 -41.95
C GLY A 369 37.04 -16.38 -41.54
N ARG A 370 35.82 -16.90 -41.42
CA ARG A 370 34.68 -16.16 -40.87
C ARG A 370 34.61 -16.28 -39.35
N VAL A 371 33.99 -15.32 -38.68
CA VAL A 371 33.68 -15.40 -37.24
C VAL A 371 32.56 -16.44 -37.03
N ASP A 372 32.70 -17.26 -36.00
CA ASP A 372 31.73 -18.27 -35.56
C ASP A 372 31.06 -17.88 -34.25
N ASP A 373 29.88 -18.47 -34.01
CA ASP A 373 29.27 -18.44 -32.69
C ASP A 373 30.06 -19.34 -31.72
N ILE A 374 30.21 -18.89 -30.48
CA ILE A 374 30.79 -19.68 -29.40
C ILE A 374 29.66 -20.55 -28.84
N LYS A 375 29.70 -21.84 -29.17
CA LYS A 375 28.68 -22.81 -28.77
C LYS A 375 29.20 -23.69 -27.65
N ILE A 376 28.53 -23.64 -26.51
CA ILE A 376 28.79 -24.54 -25.38
C ILE A 376 28.21 -25.91 -25.74
N PRO A 377 29.04 -26.97 -25.86
CA PRO A 377 28.54 -28.28 -26.22
C PRO A 377 28.24 -29.11 -24.98
N SER A 378 27.19 -29.92 -25.05
CA SER A 378 26.89 -30.93 -24.04
C SER A 378 26.45 -32.24 -24.69
N THR A 379 26.90 -33.35 -24.10
CA THR A 379 26.58 -34.71 -24.55
C THR A 379 25.60 -35.45 -23.62
N SER A 380 25.30 -34.88 -22.45
CA SER A 380 24.40 -35.43 -21.43
C SER A 380 23.69 -34.28 -20.73
N GLY A 381 22.41 -34.39 -20.37
CA GLY A 381 21.67 -33.29 -19.72
C GLY A 381 22.28 -32.83 -18.39
N ILE A 382 23.24 -31.91 -18.45
CA ILE A 382 24.04 -31.38 -17.33
C ILE A 382 23.64 -29.94 -17.00
N ASN A 383 24.17 -29.44 -15.89
CA ASN A 383 24.07 -28.03 -15.52
C ASN A 383 25.39 -27.30 -15.82
N VAL A 384 25.30 -26.17 -16.52
CA VAL A 384 26.45 -25.31 -16.82
C VAL A 384 26.16 -23.90 -16.36
N ILE A 385 27.14 -23.27 -15.70
CA ILE A 385 27.08 -21.87 -15.30
C ILE A 385 28.31 -21.13 -15.87
N VAL A 386 28.08 -20.02 -16.57
CA VAL A 386 29.12 -19.03 -16.83
C VAL A 386 28.97 -17.95 -15.76
N TRP A 387 29.95 -17.89 -14.86
CA TRP A 387 29.87 -17.17 -13.59
C TRP A 387 30.88 -16.02 -13.56
N GLY A 388 30.41 -14.78 -13.51
CA GLY A 388 31.23 -13.64 -13.14
C GLY A 388 31.30 -13.49 -11.63
N GLU A 389 32.50 -13.44 -11.07
CA GLU A 389 32.69 -13.22 -9.63
C GLU A 389 32.06 -11.89 -9.19
N GLU A 390 31.34 -11.91 -8.06
CA GLU A 390 30.62 -10.74 -7.54
C GLU A 390 31.57 -9.75 -6.85
N SER A 391 31.53 -8.51 -7.30
CA SER A 391 32.22 -7.37 -6.68
C SER A 391 31.32 -6.15 -6.66
N ASP A 392 31.61 -5.22 -5.74
CA ASP A 392 30.81 -4.00 -5.58
C ASP A 392 31.07 -2.98 -6.71
N ASP A 393 32.24 -3.09 -7.37
CA ASP A 393 32.73 -2.10 -8.33
C ASP A 393 32.67 -2.54 -9.80
N SER A 394 32.52 -3.85 -10.07
CA SER A 394 32.68 -4.39 -11.44
C SER A 394 32.03 -5.77 -11.66
N LYS A 395 31.71 -6.05 -12.92
CA LYS A 395 31.34 -7.39 -13.44
C LYS A 395 32.35 -7.82 -14.50
N ALA A 396 32.51 -9.13 -14.66
CA ALA A 396 33.29 -9.68 -15.76
C ALA A 396 32.62 -9.32 -17.10
N VAL A 397 33.39 -8.73 -18.02
CA VAL A 397 32.91 -8.21 -19.31
C VAL A 397 33.20 -9.21 -20.43
N LEU A 398 32.16 -9.55 -21.20
CA LEU A 398 32.23 -10.35 -22.41
C LEU A 398 31.78 -9.52 -23.62
N ARG A 399 32.73 -9.15 -24.48
CA ARG A 399 32.47 -8.41 -25.73
C ARG A 399 32.38 -9.40 -26.89
N LEU A 400 31.18 -9.57 -27.44
CA LEU A 400 30.89 -10.59 -28.43
C LEU A 400 31.12 -10.08 -29.86
N THR A 401 32.01 -10.73 -30.59
CA THR A 401 32.23 -10.52 -32.04
C THR A 401 31.21 -11.28 -32.90
N SER A 402 30.58 -12.32 -32.34
CA SER A 402 29.38 -12.98 -32.92
C SER A 402 28.38 -13.25 -31.80
N ALA A 403 27.98 -14.49 -31.53
CA ALA A 403 27.02 -14.81 -30.47
C ALA A 403 27.47 -15.97 -29.58
N LEU A 404 26.86 -16.05 -28.41
CA LEU A 404 26.86 -17.23 -27.56
C LEU A 404 25.72 -18.16 -27.99
N GLY A 405 25.98 -19.46 -27.97
CA GLY A 405 24.99 -20.47 -28.28
C GLY A 405 25.23 -21.75 -27.50
N ILE A 406 24.35 -22.72 -27.72
CA ILE A 406 24.47 -24.07 -27.16
C ILE A 406 24.43 -25.11 -28.28
N LYS A 407 24.99 -26.27 -27.99
CA LYS A 407 24.91 -27.46 -28.86
C LYS A 407 24.67 -28.71 -28.02
N GLY A 408 23.54 -29.37 -28.21
CA GLY A 408 23.18 -30.62 -27.53
C GLY A 408 22.25 -30.41 -26.33
N SER A 409 22.35 -31.29 -25.34
CA SER A 409 21.34 -31.42 -24.28
C SER A 409 21.82 -30.93 -22.93
N PHE A 410 21.02 -30.10 -22.28
CA PHE A 410 21.28 -29.53 -20.97
C PHE A 410 20.09 -29.77 -20.03
N HIS A 411 20.35 -29.80 -18.74
CA HIS A 411 19.29 -29.55 -17.76
C HIS A 411 19.14 -28.04 -17.59
N THR A 412 20.21 -27.37 -17.14
CA THR A 412 20.24 -25.91 -16.96
C THR A 412 21.46 -25.29 -17.64
N ILE A 413 21.28 -24.15 -18.29
CA ILE A 413 22.37 -23.24 -18.69
C ILE A 413 22.14 -21.90 -18.01
N GLU A 414 23.14 -21.38 -17.31
CA GLU A 414 23.05 -20.13 -16.57
C GLU A 414 24.19 -19.18 -16.92
N PHE A 415 23.85 -17.91 -17.10
CA PHE A 415 24.80 -16.80 -17.18
C PHE A 415 24.53 -15.91 -15.98
N PHE A 416 25.50 -15.81 -15.07
CA PHE A 416 25.33 -15.15 -13.78
C PHE A 416 26.36 -14.04 -13.59
N ASN A 417 25.89 -12.84 -13.24
CA ASN A 417 26.72 -11.70 -12.85
C ASN A 417 27.78 -11.29 -13.88
N LEU A 418 27.37 -11.11 -15.13
CA LEU A 418 28.23 -10.72 -16.27
C LEU A 418 27.79 -9.38 -16.85
N GLU A 419 28.74 -8.62 -17.38
CA GLU A 419 28.46 -7.61 -18.40
C GLU A 419 28.65 -8.27 -19.77
N ILE A 420 27.64 -8.20 -20.64
CA ILE A 420 27.69 -8.78 -21.99
C ILE A 420 27.34 -7.70 -22.99
N THR A 421 28.25 -7.41 -23.91
CA THR A 421 28.07 -6.41 -24.97
C THR A 421 28.48 -6.95 -26.33
N THR A 422 28.18 -6.24 -27.41
CA THR A 422 28.65 -6.59 -28.76
C THR A 422 29.74 -5.64 -29.24
N THR A 423 30.57 -6.12 -30.15
CA THR A 423 31.55 -5.27 -30.85
C THR A 423 30.99 -4.76 -32.17
N VAL A 424 31.62 -3.73 -32.74
CA VAL A 424 31.29 -3.23 -34.09
C VAL A 424 31.45 -4.28 -35.18
N GLU A 425 32.24 -5.33 -34.95
CA GLU A 425 32.41 -6.46 -35.87
C GLU A 425 31.21 -7.41 -35.85
N ASN A 426 30.40 -7.39 -34.80
CA ASN A 426 29.15 -8.15 -34.70
C ASN A 426 28.04 -7.45 -35.46
N ALA A 427 28.10 -7.49 -36.80
CA ALA A 427 27.15 -6.81 -37.67
C ALA A 427 25.66 -7.20 -37.43
N ASP A 428 25.42 -8.39 -36.86
CA ASP A 428 24.08 -8.87 -36.51
C ASP A 428 23.68 -8.60 -35.05
N GLY A 429 24.58 -8.07 -34.22
CA GLY A 429 24.36 -7.71 -32.81
C GLY A 429 23.71 -8.80 -31.96
N ARG A 430 24.01 -10.08 -32.20
CA ARG A 430 23.34 -11.20 -31.50
C ARG A 430 24.07 -11.53 -30.20
N ILE A 431 23.34 -11.64 -29.10
CA ILE A 431 23.89 -12.09 -27.81
C ILE A 431 23.74 -13.61 -27.69
N PHE A 432 22.51 -14.12 -27.52
CA PHE A 432 22.19 -15.55 -27.44
C PHE A 432 21.48 -16.02 -28.69
N ASN A 433 22.07 -17.04 -29.32
CA ASN A 433 21.67 -17.49 -30.65
C ASN A 433 21.55 -19.01 -30.71
N ILE A 434 20.31 -19.49 -30.59
CA ILE A 434 19.96 -20.91 -30.56
C ILE A 434 19.60 -21.36 -31.98
N GLN A 435 20.47 -22.14 -32.62
CA GLN A 435 20.33 -22.47 -34.05
C GLN A 435 20.37 -23.96 -34.41
N ASP A 436 20.58 -24.85 -33.45
CA ASP A 436 20.77 -26.28 -33.73
C ASP A 436 19.50 -27.08 -33.41
N ASP A 437 19.12 -28.02 -34.29
CA ASP A 437 17.99 -28.94 -34.12
C ASP A 437 18.12 -29.82 -32.87
N SER A 438 19.35 -30.15 -32.49
CA SER A 438 19.67 -31.03 -31.37
C SER A 438 19.55 -30.37 -29.99
N ASN A 439 19.30 -29.07 -29.96
CA ASN A 439 19.33 -28.31 -28.71
C ASN A 439 18.15 -28.66 -27.81
N THR A 440 18.47 -29.05 -26.57
CA THR A 440 17.47 -29.23 -25.52
C THR A 440 17.95 -28.63 -24.20
N PHE A 441 17.02 -28.03 -23.46
CA PHE A 441 17.26 -27.61 -22.07
C PHE A 441 15.96 -27.66 -21.27
N THR A 442 16.06 -27.92 -19.97
CA THR A 442 14.94 -27.71 -19.04
C THR A 442 14.79 -26.22 -18.75
N GLU A 443 15.90 -25.53 -18.47
CA GLU A 443 15.90 -24.08 -18.19
C GLU A 443 17.17 -23.39 -18.72
N MET A 444 17.01 -22.17 -19.25
CA MET A 444 18.10 -21.23 -19.44
C MET A 444 17.86 -20.00 -18.56
N LYS A 445 18.87 -19.61 -17.79
CA LYS A 445 18.85 -18.46 -16.88
C LYS A 445 19.86 -17.41 -17.31
N ILE A 446 19.43 -16.16 -17.30
CA ILE A 446 20.27 -14.98 -17.45
C ILE A 446 19.97 -14.12 -16.23
N GLU A 447 20.88 -14.13 -15.26
CA GLU A 447 20.64 -13.62 -13.92
C GLU A 447 21.72 -12.62 -13.49
N ALA A 448 21.28 -11.48 -12.94
CA ALA A 448 22.16 -10.43 -12.45
C ALA A 448 23.14 -9.89 -13.52
N CYS A 449 22.77 -9.90 -14.80
CA CYS A 449 23.64 -9.47 -15.90
C CYS A 449 23.29 -8.07 -16.43
N ASP A 450 24.32 -7.36 -16.87
CA ASP A 450 24.18 -6.11 -17.62
C ASP A 450 24.41 -6.42 -19.11
N ILE A 451 23.39 -6.26 -19.94
CA ILE A 451 23.42 -6.67 -21.35
C ILE A 451 23.19 -5.44 -22.22
N LEU A 452 24.26 -4.95 -22.84
CA LEU A 452 24.30 -3.66 -23.50
C LEU A 452 24.63 -3.79 -24.99
N ASP A 453 24.23 -2.78 -25.76
CA ASP A 453 24.64 -2.55 -27.15
C ASP A 453 24.41 -3.76 -28.07
N GLY A 454 23.18 -4.29 -28.08
CA GLY A 454 22.79 -5.42 -28.90
C GLY A 454 21.89 -5.07 -30.10
N GLN A 455 21.63 -6.06 -30.93
CA GLN A 455 20.47 -6.09 -31.82
C GLN A 455 19.48 -7.15 -31.35
N VAL A 456 19.91 -8.35 -30.96
CA VAL A 456 18.98 -9.38 -30.45
C VAL A 456 19.55 -10.07 -29.22
N LEU A 457 18.82 -10.01 -28.10
CA LEU A 457 19.28 -10.64 -26.86
C LEU A 457 19.10 -12.15 -26.97
N PHE A 458 17.88 -12.63 -27.23
CA PHE A 458 17.62 -14.06 -27.39
C PHE A 458 16.95 -14.38 -28.72
N ARG A 459 17.60 -15.23 -29.51
CA ARG A 459 17.11 -15.66 -30.82
C ARG A 459 17.05 -17.18 -30.92
N VAL A 460 16.00 -17.68 -31.56
CA VAL A 460 15.94 -19.06 -32.10
C VAL A 460 15.89 -19.01 -33.63
N LYS A 461 16.75 -19.78 -34.34
CA LYS A 461 16.88 -19.76 -35.82
C LYS A 461 16.89 -21.19 -36.47
N HIS A 462 16.30 -21.30 -37.67
CA HIS A 462 16.31 -22.34 -38.73
C HIS A 462 16.52 -23.85 -38.47
N GLY A 463 15.69 -24.67 -39.14
CA GLY A 463 15.85 -26.07 -39.62
C GLY A 463 14.50 -26.82 -39.71
N GLU A 464 14.48 -28.09 -40.13
CA GLU A 464 13.26 -28.90 -40.35
C GLU A 464 12.77 -29.67 -39.10
N GLY A 465 13.60 -29.80 -38.05
CA GLY A 465 13.27 -30.45 -36.78
C GLY A 465 12.73 -29.48 -35.73
N LYS A 466 12.30 -29.99 -34.55
CA LYS A 466 11.84 -29.18 -33.41
C LYS A 466 12.78 -29.40 -32.22
N PRO A 467 13.59 -28.41 -31.80
CA PRO A 467 14.37 -28.52 -30.56
C PRO A 467 13.42 -28.66 -29.35
N SER A 468 13.91 -29.13 -28.19
CA SER A 468 13.11 -29.24 -26.96
C SER A 468 13.60 -28.22 -25.93
N LEU A 469 13.13 -26.99 -26.07
CA LEU A 469 13.49 -25.85 -25.23
C LEU A 469 12.45 -25.68 -24.12
N GLY A 470 12.86 -25.71 -22.85
CA GLY A 470 11.97 -25.59 -21.69
C GLY A 470 11.64 -24.14 -21.32
N ILE A 471 12.24 -23.63 -20.25
CA ILE A 471 11.97 -22.29 -19.69
C ILE A 471 13.13 -21.33 -20.00
N LEU A 472 12.83 -20.09 -20.36
CA LEU A 472 13.80 -18.98 -20.36
C LEU A 472 13.47 -18.02 -19.22
N THR A 473 14.44 -17.78 -18.32
CA THR A 473 14.31 -16.84 -17.22
C THR A 473 15.37 -15.75 -17.36
N ILE A 474 14.94 -14.48 -17.39
CA ILE A 474 15.78 -13.28 -17.33
C ILE A 474 15.45 -12.58 -16.02
N SER A 475 16.38 -12.52 -15.06
CA SER A 475 16.12 -11.98 -13.73
C SER A 475 17.22 -11.02 -13.25
N ASN A 476 16.83 -9.97 -12.53
CA ASN A 476 17.80 -9.04 -11.93
C ASN A 476 18.77 -8.39 -12.94
N CYS A 477 18.34 -8.24 -14.20
CA CYS A 477 19.20 -7.78 -15.29
C CYS A 477 18.94 -6.31 -15.66
N ILE A 478 19.97 -5.66 -16.19
CA ILE A 478 19.86 -4.37 -16.89
C ILE A 478 20.10 -4.65 -18.37
N VAL A 479 19.14 -4.35 -19.23
CA VAL A 479 19.23 -4.59 -20.69
C VAL A 479 18.97 -3.30 -21.43
N GLY A 480 19.89 -2.86 -22.29
CA GLY A 480 19.63 -1.65 -23.05
C GLY A 480 20.55 -1.34 -24.22
N ASN A 481 20.23 -0.22 -24.87
CA ASN A 481 20.90 0.29 -26.08
C ASN A 481 20.78 -0.64 -27.29
N PHE A 482 19.59 -1.17 -27.54
CA PHE A 482 19.38 -2.07 -28.67
C PHE A 482 18.94 -1.32 -29.93
N THR A 483 19.50 -1.71 -31.07
CA THR A 483 19.26 -1.03 -32.35
C THR A 483 17.83 -1.17 -32.88
N LYS A 484 17.45 -0.28 -33.82
CA LYS A 484 16.10 -0.23 -34.41
C LYS A 484 15.64 -1.52 -35.07
N ASP A 485 16.55 -2.34 -35.58
CA ASP A 485 16.22 -3.62 -36.23
C ASP A 485 16.16 -4.78 -35.23
N GLY A 486 16.33 -4.46 -33.95
CA GLY A 486 16.52 -5.39 -32.87
C GLY A 486 15.26 -5.89 -32.17
N SER A 487 15.51 -6.73 -31.16
CA SER A 487 14.52 -7.19 -30.20
C SER A 487 15.13 -7.82 -28.95
N LEU A 488 14.43 -7.73 -27.82
CA LEU A 488 14.75 -8.53 -26.65
C LEU A 488 14.61 -10.01 -26.99
N LEU A 489 13.45 -10.40 -27.53
CA LEU A 489 13.15 -11.78 -27.91
C LEU A 489 12.80 -11.88 -29.39
N ASN A 490 13.47 -12.78 -30.10
CA ASN A 490 13.16 -13.14 -31.48
C ASN A 490 12.82 -14.63 -31.63
N LEU A 491 11.52 -14.91 -31.55
CA LEU A 491 10.88 -16.23 -31.53
C LEU A 491 9.93 -16.42 -32.73
N THR A 492 10.34 -15.92 -33.91
CA THR A 492 9.50 -15.88 -35.11
C THR A 492 9.62 -17.12 -36.01
N GLU A 493 10.50 -18.06 -35.66
CA GLU A 493 10.76 -19.29 -36.41
C GLU A 493 10.01 -20.48 -35.79
N ASP A 494 9.52 -21.44 -36.60
CA ASP A 494 8.68 -22.57 -36.13
C ASP A 494 9.36 -23.44 -35.05
N LYS A 495 10.70 -23.55 -35.12
CA LYS A 495 11.55 -24.22 -34.11
C LYS A 495 11.45 -23.67 -32.71
N SER A 496 11.12 -22.39 -32.57
CA SER A 496 10.93 -21.82 -31.25
C SER A 496 9.68 -22.37 -30.55
N GLY A 497 8.84 -23.13 -31.25
CA GLY A 497 7.53 -23.61 -30.79
C GLY A 497 7.51 -24.45 -29.53
N THR A 498 8.64 -24.97 -29.05
CA THR A 498 8.72 -25.68 -27.77
C THR A 498 9.03 -24.78 -26.58
N LEU A 499 9.64 -23.61 -26.79
CA LEU A 499 9.93 -22.63 -25.73
C LEU A 499 8.61 -21.98 -25.30
N THR A 500 7.86 -22.66 -24.43
CA THR A 500 6.51 -22.25 -24.07
C THR A 500 6.49 -21.27 -22.91
N ASN A 501 7.51 -21.20 -22.06
CA ASN A 501 7.49 -20.37 -20.86
C ASN A 501 8.69 -19.42 -20.83
N ILE A 502 8.39 -18.12 -20.80
CA ILE A 502 9.40 -17.06 -20.69
C ILE A 502 9.06 -16.19 -19.48
N ASN A 503 10.03 -16.00 -18.60
CA ASN A 503 9.92 -15.16 -17.41
C ASN A 503 10.95 -14.03 -17.48
N ILE A 504 10.50 -12.80 -17.28
CA ILE A 504 11.34 -11.61 -17.16
C ILE A 504 10.99 -10.98 -15.82
N LYS A 505 11.96 -10.93 -14.89
CA LYS A 505 11.71 -10.54 -13.50
C LYS A 505 12.70 -9.50 -13.00
N ASN A 506 12.26 -8.55 -12.19
CA ASN A 506 13.16 -7.65 -11.44
C ASN A 506 14.23 -7.03 -12.35
N SER A 507 13.84 -6.65 -13.56
CA SER A 507 14.78 -6.28 -14.61
C SER A 507 14.39 -4.96 -15.26
N THR A 508 15.41 -4.22 -15.69
CA THR A 508 15.26 -2.94 -16.36
C THR A 508 15.59 -3.10 -17.83
N ILE A 509 14.65 -2.75 -18.69
CA ILE A 509 14.80 -2.78 -20.14
C ILE A 509 14.68 -1.35 -20.65
N PHE A 510 15.75 -0.80 -21.21
CA PHE A 510 15.77 0.60 -21.62
C PHE A 510 16.37 0.84 -23.00
N ASN A 511 16.01 1.96 -23.62
CA ASN A 511 16.54 2.38 -24.93
C ASN A 511 16.52 1.23 -25.96
N MET A 512 15.34 0.62 -26.11
CA MET A 512 15.10 -0.45 -27.08
C MET A 512 14.53 0.16 -28.35
N ALA A 513 15.36 0.44 -29.35
CA ALA A 513 14.86 1.01 -30.60
C ALA A 513 14.03 0.01 -31.42
N GLY A 514 14.30 -1.28 -31.30
CA GLY A 514 13.57 -2.34 -32.00
C GLY A 514 12.23 -2.73 -31.36
N ASN A 515 11.67 -3.87 -31.78
CA ASN A 515 10.48 -4.42 -31.12
C ASN A 515 10.91 -5.12 -29.82
N VAL A 516 10.14 -5.07 -28.73
CA VAL A 516 10.58 -5.79 -27.51
C VAL A 516 10.43 -7.30 -27.71
N ILE A 517 9.23 -7.78 -28.04
CA ILE A 517 8.94 -9.20 -28.25
C ILE A 517 8.51 -9.43 -29.70
N ARG A 518 9.27 -10.25 -30.42
CA ARG A 518 8.89 -10.80 -31.74
C ARG A 518 8.61 -12.28 -31.57
N SER A 519 7.39 -12.70 -31.86
CA SER A 519 6.96 -14.09 -31.72
C SER A 519 6.03 -14.47 -32.87
N LYS A 520 5.85 -15.77 -33.10
CA LYS A 520 4.72 -16.35 -33.82
C LYS A 520 3.94 -17.28 -32.89
N ILE A 521 2.66 -17.46 -33.18
CA ILE A 521 1.75 -18.17 -32.28
C ILE A 521 1.95 -19.67 -32.29
N VAL A 522 2.27 -20.13 -31.09
CA VAL A 522 2.34 -21.48 -30.54
C VAL A 522 1.95 -21.30 -29.06
N PRO A 523 1.49 -22.33 -28.33
CA PRO A 523 1.13 -22.15 -26.92
C PRO A 523 2.34 -21.66 -26.11
N ARG A 524 2.38 -20.36 -25.81
CA ARG A 524 3.43 -19.70 -25.02
C ARG A 524 2.80 -18.98 -23.85
N THR A 525 3.62 -18.65 -22.86
CA THR A 525 3.32 -17.78 -21.73
C THR A 525 4.53 -16.86 -21.54
N PHE A 526 4.27 -15.56 -21.43
CA PHE A 526 5.25 -14.54 -21.08
C PHE A 526 4.83 -13.93 -19.75
N ASN A 527 5.68 -14.05 -18.74
CA ASN A 527 5.49 -13.42 -17.44
C ASN A 527 6.52 -12.31 -17.29
N ILE A 528 6.05 -11.08 -17.18
CA ILE A 528 6.86 -9.89 -16.88
C ILE A 528 6.47 -9.42 -15.48
N GLU A 529 7.40 -9.41 -14.54
CA GLU A 529 7.09 -9.17 -13.12
C GLU A 529 8.15 -8.28 -12.49
N GLY A 530 7.76 -7.18 -11.84
CA GLY A 530 8.74 -6.32 -11.16
C GLY A 530 9.72 -5.69 -12.15
N CYS A 531 9.27 -5.25 -13.32
CA CYS A 531 10.18 -4.71 -14.34
C CYS A 531 10.03 -3.21 -14.53
N THR A 532 11.10 -2.55 -14.98
CA THR A 532 11.07 -1.16 -15.43
C THR A 532 11.37 -1.11 -16.92
N PHE A 533 10.44 -0.56 -17.71
CA PHE A 533 10.63 -0.31 -19.14
C PHE A 533 10.75 1.19 -19.39
N TYR A 534 11.87 1.64 -19.96
CA TYR A 534 12.10 3.05 -20.26
C TYR A 534 12.53 3.24 -21.72
N GLU A 535 11.73 3.94 -22.52
CA GLU A 535 11.98 4.06 -23.97
C GLU A 535 12.12 2.70 -24.67
N ALA A 536 11.19 1.79 -24.35
CA ALA A 536 11.20 0.43 -24.85
C ALA A 536 9.79 -0.01 -25.30
N PRO A 537 9.45 0.08 -26.60
CA PRO A 537 10.28 0.46 -27.74
C PRO A 537 10.33 1.97 -28.05
N ASN A 538 11.38 2.47 -28.71
CA ASN A 538 11.56 3.92 -29.01
C ASN A 538 11.82 4.30 -30.48
N SER A 539 11.45 3.47 -31.48
CA SER A 539 11.50 3.86 -32.91
C SER A 539 10.19 3.69 -33.67
N ASP A 540 10.02 4.52 -34.69
CA ASP A 540 8.89 4.48 -35.62
C ASP A 540 8.71 3.09 -36.27
N GLY A 541 7.45 2.66 -36.37
CA GLY A 541 7.08 1.37 -36.97
C GLY A 541 7.36 0.15 -36.09
N LYS A 542 7.77 0.34 -34.83
CA LYS A 542 8.03 -0.75 -33.86
C LYS A 542 6.90 -0.91 -32.87
N ALA A 543 6.89 -2.07 -32.21
CA ALA A 543 5.89 -2.45 -31.23
C ALA A 543 6.46 -3.15 -30.00
N PHE A 544 5.77 -3.02 -28.87
CA PHE A 544 6.14 -3.75 -27.66
C PHE A 544 5.98 -5.26 -27.93
N THR A 545 4.86 -5.65 -28.54
CA THR A 545 4.70 -6.98 -29.12
C THR A 545 4.43 -6.89 -30.62
N ASN A 546 5.24 -7.61 -31.39
CA ASN A 546 5.13 -7.71 -32.85
C ASN A 546 4.60 -9.10 -33.25
N ASP A 547 3.40 -9.44 -32.74
CA ASP A 547 2.69 -10.71 -33.02
C ASP A 547 1.17 -10.49 -32.85
N GLU A 548 0.39 -11.00 -33.81
CA GLU A 548 -1.05 -10.82 -33.95
C GLU A 548 -1.88 -11.64 -32.94
N LYS A 549 -1.37 -12.73 -32.32
CA LYS A 549 -2.14 -13.53 -31.34
C LYS A 549 -1.39 -13.85 -30.03
N LEU A 550 -0.53 -12.93 -29.56
CA LEU A 550 0.27 -13.10 -28.33
C LEU A 550 -0.50 -12.83 -27.03
N GLY A 551 -1.49 -11.93 -27.01
CA GLY A 551 -1.82 -11.25 -25.75
C GLY A 551 -2.50 -12.11 -24.69
N SER A 552 -3.26 -13.16 -25.02
CA SER A 552 -3.83 -14.07 -23.99
C SER A 552 -2.76 -14.86 -23.21
N ALA A 553 -1.51 -14.81 -23.67
CA ALA A 553 -0.35 -15.45 -23.07
C ALA A 553 0.57 -14.48 -22.32
N LEU A 554 0.35 -13.17 -22.39
CA LEU A 554 1.21 -12.16 -21.76
C LEU A 554 0.59 -11.70 -20.43
N LYS A 555 1.30 -11.98 -19.34
CA LYS A 555 1.03 -11.47 -18.00
C LYS A 555 2.10 -10.45 -17.61
N VAL A 556 1.66 -9.27 -17.19
CA VAL A 556 2.53 -8.18 -16.72
C VAL A 556 2.10 -7.78 -15.31
N THR A 557 3.00 -7.84 -14.34
CA THR A 557 2.71 -7.51 -12.95
C THR A 557 3.76 -6.60 -12.33
N ASN A 558 3.35 -5.74 -11.40
CA ASN A 558 4.26 -4.92 -10.60
C ASN A 558 5.30 -4.14 -11.45
N THR A 559 4.89 -3.59 -12.60
CA THR A 559 5.81 -3.09 -13.64
C THR A 559 5.57 -1.61 -13.91
N LEU A 560 6.65 -0.85 -14.11
CA LEU A 560 6.62 0.58 -14.47
C LEU A 560 7.02 0.81 -15.92
N PHE A 561 6.31 1.71 -16.59
CA PHE A 561 6.58 2.15 -17.95
C PHE A 561 6.82 3.65 -18.02
N GLY A 562 7.90 4.06 -18.69
CA GLY A 562 8.23 5.46 -18.91
C GLY A 562 9.10 5.67 -20.16
N GLY A 563 9.50 6.92 -20.34
CA GLY A 563 10.26 7.38 -21.49
C GLY A 563 9.39 7.80 -22.68
N LYS A 564 9.97 8.59 -23.57
CA LYS A 564 9.29 9.02 -24.79
C LYS A 564 9.21 7.85 -25.77
N ILE A 565 7.99 7.43 -26.08
CA ILE A 565 7.76 6.40 -27.10
C ILE A 565 7.63 7.06 -28.48
N ALA A 566 8.36 6.52 -29.46
CA ALA A 566 8.14 6.77 -30.90
C ALA A 566 7.54 5.54 -31.62
N ALA A 567 7.06 4.55 -30.87
CA ALA A 567 6.54 3.30 -31.40
C ALA A 567 5.18 3.47 -32.12
N ASP A 568 5.01 2.71 -33.20
CA ASP A 568 3.77 2.70 -33.98
C ASP A 568 2.63 2.02 -33.22
N SER A 569 2.89 0.97 -32.44
CA SER A 569 1.85 0.30 -31.65
C SER A 569 2.34 -0.31 -30.34
N GLY A 570 1.49 -0.41 -29.32
CA GLY A 570 1.78 -1.24 -28.14
C GLY A 570 1.72 -2.73 -28.49
N PHE A 571 0.52 -3.20 -28.78
CA PHE A 571 0.20 -4.60 -29.06
C PHE A 571 -0.50 -4.71 -30.41
N ARG A 572 0.15 -5.31 -31.43
CA ARG A 572 -0.30 -5.19 -32.83
C ARG A 572 -1.77 -5.56 -33.07
N ASP A 573 -2.33 -6.61 -32.45
CA ASP A 573 -3.73 -7.02 -32.67
C ASP A 573 -4.56 -7.24 -31.38
N GLY A 574 -4.61 -6.24 -30.49
CA GLY A 574 -5.73 -6.09 -29.53
C GLY A 574 -6.01 -7.27 -28.57
N ASN A 575 -5.06 -8.18 -28.39
CA ASN A 575 -5.21 -9.37 -27.58
C ASN A 575 -5.33 -9.05 -26.09
N ALA A 576 -6.03 -9.90 -25.31
CA ALA A 576 -6.24 -9.72 -23.88
C ALA A 576 -4.95 -9.94 -23.05
N VAL A 577 -4.17 -8.89 -22.83
CA VAL A 577 -3.05 -8.87 -21.88
C VAL A 577 -3.60 -8.84 -20.45
N THR A 578 -3.04 -9.68 -19.58
CA THR A 578 -3.32 -9.59 -18.13
C THR A 578 -2.34 -8.62 -17.50
N ALA A 579 -2.83 -7.52 -16.94
CA ALA A 579 -2.02 -6.56 -16.21
C ALA A 579 -2.52 -6.44 -14.77
N GLU A 580 -1.60 -6.38 -13.81
CA GLU A 580 -1.90 -6.19 -12.39
C GLU A 580 -0.82 -5.31 -11.76
N ASN A 581 -1.18 -4.21 -11.09
CA ASN A 581 -0.21 -3.27 -10.52
C ASN A 581 0.80 -2.76 -11.57
N VAL A 582 0.30 -2.39 -12.74
CA VAL A 582 1.09 -1.85 -13.85
C VAL A 582 0.76 -0.37 -14.01
N TYR A 583 1.81 0.46 -14.06
CA TYR A 583 1.68 1.91 -14.15
C TYR A 583 2.52 2.45 -15.29
N SER A 584 1.99 3.44 -16.01
CA SER A 584 2.71 4.17 -17.04
C SER A 584 2.75 5.66 -16.70
N ALA A 585 3.88 6.31 -16.96
CA ALA A 585 3.98 7.76 -16.91
C ALA A 585 3.00 8.45 -17.89
N SER A 586 2.57 9.67 -17.56
CA SER A 586 1.54 10.42 -18.31
C SER A 586 1.90 10.70 -19.77
N ASP A 587 3.20 10.79 -20.06
CA ASP A 587 3.78 11.02 -21.39
C ASP A 587 4.19 9.72 -22.12
N PHE A 588 4.02 8.55 -21.48
CA PHE A 588 4.21 7.24 -22.09
C PHE A 588 2.97 6.86 -22.91
N THR A 589 3.02 7.10 -24.23
CA THR A 589 1.88 6.87 -25.13
C THR A 589 2.25 6.07 -26.37
N TYR A 590 1.48 5.03 -26.68
CA TYR A 590 1.64 4.27 -27.93
C TYR A 590 0.88 4.94 -29.07
N GLY A 591 1.46 4.97 -30.28
CA GLY A 591 0.84 5.59 -31.45
C GLY A 591 -0.48 4.93 -31.89
N LYS A 592 -0.59 3.61 -31.75
CA LYS A 592 -1.79 2.79 -32.02
C LYS A 592 -1.85 1.62 -31.05
N ASN A 593 -3.01 0.97 -30.93
CA ASN A 593 -3.20 -0.29 -30.21
C ASN A 593 -2.39 -0.36 -28.89
N GLY A 594 -2.64 0.61 -28.01
CA GLY A 594 -2.03 0.67 -26.68
C GLY A 594 -2.53 -0.46 -25.79
N TRP A 595 -2.53 -0.24 -24.47
CA TRP A 595 -3.03 -1.23 -23.53
C TRP A 595 -4.45 -1.70 -23.88
N PRO A 596 -4.71 -3.03 -23.95
CA PRO A 596 -6.04 -3.55 -24.25
C PRO A 596 -7.06 -3.07 -23.21
N ALA A 597 -8.31 -2.83 -23.63
CA ALA A 597 -9.37 -2.38 -22.72
C ALA A 597 -9.66 -3.35 -21.56
N SER A 598 -9.26 -4.63 -21.70
CA SER A 598 -9.36 -5.65 -20.65
C SER A 598 -8.25 -5.57 -19.58
N SER A 599 -7.23 -4.73 -19.78
CA SER A 599 -6.11 -4.58 -18.85
C SER A 599 -6.35 -3.40 -17.90
N THR A 600 -5.89 -3.51 -16.64
CA THR A 600 -6.08 -2.50 -15.59
C THR A 600 -4.88 -1.56 -15.44
N VAL A 601 -4.14 -1.31 -16.53
CA VAL A 601 -2.98 -0.41 -16.48
C VAL A 601 -3.40 1.01 -16.13
N MET A 602 -2.76 1.59 -15.13
CA MET A 602 -3.04 2.95 -14.66
C MET A 602 -2.05 3.94 -15.25
N ASN A 603 -2.57 4.95 -15.96
CA ASN A 603 -1.76 6.08 -16.36
C ASN A 603 -1.67 7.06 -15.18
N ILE A 604 -0.46 7.31 -14.70
CA ILE A 604 -0.25 8.12 -13.48
C ILE A 604 -0.06 9.59 -13.84
N ASP A 605 -0.43 10.49 -12.93
CA ASP A 605 -0.26 11.94 -13.11
C ASP A 605 1.19 12.39 -12.80
N LYS A 606 2.14 11.73 -13.47
CA LYS A 606 3.58 12.01 -13.43
C LYS A 606 4.16 11.74 -14.81
N THR A 607 4.88 12.70 -15.36
CA THR A 607 5.68 12.53 -16.58
C THR A 607 6.85 11.58 -16.34
N SER A 608 7.46 11.09 -17.40
CA SER A 608 8.60 10.18 -17.33
C SER A 608 9.80 10.83 -16.63
N ALA A 609 9.98 12.14 -16.81
CA ALA A 609 11.02 12.91 -16.13
C ALA A 609 10.72 13.13 -14.63
N GLU A 610 9.45 13.15 -14.23
CA GLU A 610 9.08 13.21 -12.80
C GLU A 610 9.13 11.82 -12.15
N LEU A 611 8.84 10.75 -12.91
CA LEU A 611 8.93 9.38 -12.42
C LEU A 611 10.39 8.91 -12.29
N PHE A 612 11.20 9.20 -13.31
CA PHE A 612 12.62 8.80 -13.41
C PHE A 612 13.51 10.01 -13.78
N PRO A 613 13.84 10.90 -12.82
CA PRO A 613 14.56 12.15 -13.10
C PRO A 613 15.94 11.99 -13.73
N ASN A 614 16.62 10.87 -13.44
CA ASN A 614 17.99 10.61 -13.86
C ASN A 614 18.12 9.55 -14.97
N ALA A 615 17.02 9.18 -15.62
CA ALA A 615 16.99 8.07 -16.58
C ALA A 615 18.01 8.21 -17.73
N ALA A 616 18.34 9.44 -18.14
CA ALA A 616 19.35 9.70 -19.18
C ALA A 616 20.77 9.24 -18.80
N ALA A 617 21.05 9.09 -17.50
CA ALA A 617 22.31 8.55 -16.98
C ALA A 617 22.24 7.03 -16.72
N GLY A 618 21.15 6.37 -17.09
CA GLY A 618 20.91 4.95 -16.77
C GLY A 618 20.44 4.70 -15.33
N ASP A 619 20.11 5.76 -14.59
CA ASP A 619 19.54 5.69 -13.24
C ASP A 619 18.01 5.82 -13.31
N PHE A 620 17.32 4.73 -13.00
CA PHE A 620 15.85 4.67 -13.03
C PHE A 620 15.24 4.71 -11.64
N THR A 621 15.94 5.28 -10.65
CA THR A 621 15.42 5.48 -9.29
C THR A 621 14.05 6.17 -9.33
N VAL A 622 13.06 5.54 -8.71
CA VAL A 622 11.67 6.02 -8.68
C VAL A 622 11.57 7.19 -7.72
N ALA A 623 11.28 8.38 -8.22
CA ALA A 623 11.21 9.56 -7.36
C ALA A 623 9.93 9.64 -6.49
N PRO A 624 8.71 9.38 -7.00
CA PRO A 624 7.51 9.54 -6.19
C PRO A 624 7.32 8.36 -5.22
N LYS A 625 7.12 8.68 -3.93
CA LYS A 625 7.03 7.71 -2.82
C LYS A 625 6.00 6.60 -3.06
N ASP A 626 4.82 6.94 -3.58
CA ASP A 626 3.72 5.97 -3.78
C ASP A 626 4.05 4.86 -4.79
N TYR A 627 5.02 5.11 -5.68
CA TYR A 627 5.42 4.18 -6.72
C TYR A 627 6.72 3.42 -6.44
N LYS A 628 7.43 3.73 -5.34
CA LYS A 628 8.68 3.04 -4.92
C LYS A 628 8.52 1.56 -4.56
N LYS A 629 7.36 0.94 -4.80
CA LYS A 629 7.11 -0.50 -4.60
C LYS A 629 6.87 -1.27 -5.91
N PHE A 630 6.77 -0.56 -7.02
CA PHE A 630 6.52 -1.11 -8.34
C PHE A 630 7.77 -0.98 -9.20
N GLY A 631 7.86 -1.77 -10.27
CA GLY A 631 9.00 -1.75 -11.17
C GLY A 631 10.13 -2.65 -10.70
N ASP A 632 11.31 -2.46 -11.29
CA ASP A 632 12.53 -3.16 -10.90
C ASP A 632 12.97 -2.71 -9.49
N PRO A 633 13.00 -3.64 -8.49
CA PRO A 633 13.30 -3.32 -7.11
C PRO A 633 14.65 -2.64 -6.88
N ARG A 634 15.59 -2.73 -7.83
CA ARG A 634 16.88 -2.02 -7.77
C ARG A 634 16.70 -0.50 -7.59
N TRP A 635 15.59 0.03 -8.08
CA TRP A 635 15.34 1.47 -8.19
C TRP A 635 14.36 2.03 -7.15
N ASN A 636 13.98 1.21 -6.16
CA ASN A 636 12.91 1.51 -5.22
C ASN A 636 13.37 2.22 -3.94
N ASN A 637 14.65 2.59 -3.85
CA ASN A 637 15.26 3.17 -2.64
C ASN A 637 15.07 4.69 -2.55
#